data_AF-A0AAD5NSW3-F1
#
_entry.id   AF-A0AAD5NSW3-F1
#
_cell.length_a   1.000
_cell.length_b   1.000
_cell.length_c   1.000
_cell.angle_alpha   90.00
_cell.angle_beta   90.00
_cell.angle_gamma   90.00
#
_symmetry.space_group_name_H-M   'P 1'
#
loop_
_entity.id
_entity.type
_entity.pdbx_description
1 polymer ?
#
loop_
_entity_poly.entity_id
_entity_poly.type
_entity_poly.pdbx_seq_one_letter_code
_entity_poly.pdbx_strand_id
1 'polypeptide(L)'
;MGPSGAGGGLNTITAFWKALWKLSIPVKIKLFMWRACNNFLPTNLCLANRKVPVNPICPLCKCSEELTLHALRACRILKPARLLRLLVKVTWYDGISHFFDFMIVCFFHLNSMELGLLCVVLWRNWYIRNAYVHGCPIAVGLDSFE
;
A
#
# COMPACT_ATOMS: atom_id res chain seq x y z
N MET A 1 -22.46 -30.04 -19.46
CA MET A 1 -23.10 -28.85 -18.84
C MET A 1 -21.99 -28.04 -18.19
N GLY A 2 -21.50 -27.00 -18.87
CA GLY A 2 -20.39 -26.19 -18.38
C GLY A 2 -20.86 -25.14 -17.36
N PRO A 3 -20.02 -24.74 -16.40
CA PRO A 3 -20.43 -23.76 -15.40
C PRO A 3 -20.40 -22.36 -16.04
N SER A 4 -21.60 -21.77 -16.15
CA SER A 4 -21.82 -20.33 -16.15
C SER A 4 -21.67 -19.85 -14.69
N GLY A 5 -21.18 -18.67 -14.31
CA GLY A 5 -20.71 -17.49 -15.02
C GLY A 5 -20.26 -16.44 -13.98
N ALA A 6 -19.57 -15.42 -14.48
CA ALA A 6 -18.79 -14.38 -13.78
C ALA A 6 -19.59 -13.40 -12.87
N GLY A 7 -20.29 -13.89 -11.85
CA GLY A 7 -21.09 -13.06 -10.92
C GLY A 7 -20.40 -12.65 -9.60
N GLY A 8 -19.30 -13.30 -9.22
CA GLY A 8 -18.68 -13.10 -7.89
C GLY A 8 -17.71 -11.90 -7.77
N GLY A 9 -17.05 -11.52 -8.87
CA GLY A 9 -15.98 -10.51 -8.86
C GLY A 9 -16.46 -9.09 -8.60
N LEU A 10 -17.52 -8.64 -9.28
CA LEU A 10 -18.07 -7.28 -9.15
C LEU A 10 -18.62 -7.01 -7.74
N ASN A 11 -19.26 -8.03 -7.15
CA ASN A 11 -19.80 -7.97 -5.80
C ASN A 11 -18.69 -7.83 -4.75
N THR A 12 -17.58 -8.53 -4.95
CA THR A 12 -16.39 -8.46 -4.09
C THR A 12 -15.74 -7.08 -4.13
N ILE A 13 -15.51 -6.53 -5.33
CA ILE A 13 -14.92 -5.20 -5.50
C ILE A 13 -15.80 -4.14 -4.82
N THR A 14 -17.12 -4.22 -5.02
CA THR A 14 -18.08 -3.31 -4.39
C THR A 14 -18.07 -3.42 -2.86
N ALA A 15 -18.02 -4.64 -2.32
CA ALA A 15 -17.95 -4.88 -0.89
C ALA A 15 -16.64 -4.33 -0.28
N PHE A 16 -15.51 -4.54 -0.95
CA PHE A 16 -14.20 -4.01 -0.55
C PHE A 16 -14.25 -2.49 -0.40
N TRP A 17 -14.73 -1.77 -1.42
CA TRP A 17 -14.80 -0.31 -1.36
C TRP A 17 -15.74 0.16 -0.25
N LYS A 18 -16.91 -0.46 -0.11
CA LYS A 18 -17.85 -0.15 0.99
C LYS A 18 -17.19 -0.35 2.36
N ALA A 19 -16.42 -1.41 2.55
CA ALA A 19 -15.70 -1.67 3.79
C ALA A 19 -14.60 -0.62 4.05
N LEU A 20 -13.78 -0.31 3.04
CA LEU A 20 -12.72 0.70 3.13
C LEU A 20 -13.27 2.08 3.55
N TRP A 21 -14.40 2.48 2.95
CA TRP A 21 -15.03 3.76 3.27
C TRP A 21 -15.67 3.80 4.66
N LYS A 22 -16.07 2.64 5.22
CA LYS A 22 -16.62 2.50 6.58
C LYS A 22 -15.57 2.44 7.69
N LEU A 23 -14.28 2.27 7.37
CA LEU A 23 -13.21 2.21 8.37
C LEU A 23 -13.16 3.49 9.22
N SER A 24 -12.90 3.34 10.52
CA SER A 24 -12.66 4.47 11.44
C SER A 24 -11.22 4.97 11.32
N ILE A 25 -10.87 5.50 10.15
CA ILE A 25 -9.55 6.09 9.85
C ILE A 25 -9.73 7.45 9.16
N PRO A 26 -8.73 8.35 9.24
CA PRO A 26 -8.79 9.65 8.58
C PRO A 26 -9.13 9.56 7.08
N VAL A 27 -10.00 10.44 6.59
CA VAL A 27 -10.40 10.49 5.16
C VAL A 27 -9.20 10.62 4.23
N LYS A 28 -8.16 11.36 4.64
CA LYS A 28 -6.90 11.48 3.87
C LYS A 28 -6.25 10.12 3.58
N ILE A 29 -6.37 9.15 4.50
CA ILE A 29 -5.82 7.80 4.33
C ILE A 29 -6.72 6.97 3.41
N LYS A 30 -8.05 7.13 3.49
CA LYS A 30 -9.00 6.47 2.57
C LYS A 30 -8.77 6.91 1.12
N LEU A 31 -8.62 8.22 0.89
CA LEU A 31 -8.28 8.78 -0.41
C LEU A 31 -6.91 8.28 -0.92
N PHE A 32 -5.92 8.20 -0.02
CA PHE A 32 -4.63 7.63 -0.34
C PHE A 32 -4.72 6.16 -0.77
N MET A 33 -5.47 5.33 -0.04
CA MET A 33 -5.72 3.93 -0.42
C MET A 33 -6.42 3.83 -1.77
N TRP A 34 -7.43 4.67 -2.03
CA TRP A 34 -8.08 4.73 -3.34
C TRP A 34 -7.09 5.06 -4.46
N ARG A 35 -6.22 6.06 -4.27
CA ARG A 35 -5.16 6.39 -5.25
C ARG A 35 -4.17 5.24 -5.44
N ALA A 36 -3.77 4.58 -4.37
CA ALA A 36 -2.84 3.45 -4.42
C ALA A 36 -3.43 2.26 -5.19
N CYS A 37 -4.67 1.86 -4.89
CA CYS A 37 -5.38 0.80 -5.61
C CYS A 37 -5.53 1.06 -7.11
N ASN A 38 -5.60 2.33 -7.52
CA ASN A 38 -5.72 2.73 -8.93
C ASN A 38 -4.38 3.10 -9.58
N ASN A 39 -3.23 2.80 -8.93
CA ASN A 39 -1.89 3.18 -9.41
C ASN A 39 -1.76 4.68 -9.76
N PHE A 40 -2.41 5.54 -8.98
CA PHE A 40 -2.34 6.99 -9.09
C PHE A 40 -1.30 7.62 -8.15
N LEU A 41 -0.57 6.82 -7.38
CA LEU A 41 0.59 7.33 -6.64
C LEU A 41 1.75 7.63 -7.61
N PRO A 42 2.50 8.72 -7.39
CA PRO A 42 3.67 9.06 -8.19
C PRO A 42 4.87 8.19 -7.78
N THR A 43 4.75 6.87 -7.91
CA THR A 43 5.92 5.99 -7.85
C THR A 43 6.77 6.17 -9.08
N ASN A 44 8.07 5.87 -8.99
CA ASN A 44 9.00 6.10 -10.09
C ASN A 44 8.61 5.30 -11.34
N LEU A 45 8.14 4.06 -11.19
CA LEU A 45 7.66 3.27 -12.32
C LEU A 45 6.38 3.87 -12.93
N CYS A 46 5.42 4.32 -12.11
CA CYS A 46 4.21 4.98 -12.62
C CYS A 46 4.53 6.29 -13.35
N LEU A 47 5.52 7.06 -12.88
CA LEU A 47 5.99 8.29 -13.54
C LEU A 47 6.72 7.99 -14.85
N ALA A 48 7.61 6.99 -14.88
CA ALA A 48 8.29 6.54 -16.09
C ALA A 48 7.29 6.07 -17.16
N ASN A 49 6.26 5.30 -16.77
CA ASN A 49 5.17 4.88 -17.67
C ASN A 49 4.36 6.07 -18.23
N ARG A 50 4.34 7.20 -17.53
CA ARG A 50 3.74 8.47 -17.99
C ARG A 50 4.73 9.35 -18.75
N LYS A 51 5.87 8.79 -19.18
CA LYS A 51 6.94 9.46 -19.94
C LYS A 51 7.62 10.62 -19.19
N VAL A 52 7.54 10.63 -17.85
CA VAL A 52 8.34 11.55 -17.04
C VAL A 52 9.77 11.00 -16.95
N PRO A 53 10.82 11.81 -17.19
CA PRO A 53 12.20 11.34 -17.20
C PRO A 53 12.71 11.09 -15.78
N VAL A 54 12.36 9.91 -15.23
CA VAL A 54 12.80 9.44 -13.92
C VAL A 54 13.34 8.01 -14.02
N ASN A 55 14.26 7.64 -13.13
CA ASN A 55 14.72 6.26 -13.01
C ASN A 55 13.61 5.41 -12.35
N PRO A 56 13.09 4.36 -13.01
CA PRO A 56 11.98 3.54 -12.48
C PRO A 56 12.34 2.74 -11.21
N ILE A 57 13.64 2.65 -10.86
CA ILE A 57 14.12 1.96 -9.67
C ILE A 57 13.69 2.68 -8.39
N CYS A 58 13.37 1.91 -7.36
CA CYS A 58 13.04 2.44 -6.03
C CYS A 58 14.18 3.29 -5.45
N PRO A 59 13.92 4.54 -5.04
CA PRO A 59 14.95 5.45 -4.54
C PRO A 59 15.52 5.01 -3.19
N LEU A 60 14.76 4.23 -2.42
CA LEU A 60 15.16 3.72 -1.12
C LEU A 60 16.09 2.50 -1.23
N CYS A 61 15.64 1.42 -1.88
CA CYS A 61 16.41 0.17 -1.94
C CYS A 61 17.42 0.13 -3.08
N LYS A 62 17.20 0.90 -4.15
CA LYS A 62 18.02 0.92 -5.38
C LYS A 62 18.19 -0.44 -6.07
N CYS A 63 17.32 -1.41 -5.80
CA CYS A 63 17.46 -2.79 -6.28
C CYS A 63 16.36 -3.27 -7.24
N SER A 64 15.17 -2.66 -7.21
CA SER A 64 14.03 -3.11 -8.01
C SER A 64 13.18 -1.94 -8.46
N GLU A 65 12.38 -2.15 -9.50
CA GLU A 65 11.39 -1.17 -9.95
C GLU A 65 10.39 -0.79 -8.85
N GLU A 66 10.06 0.50 -8.78
CA GLU A 66 9.16 1.03 -7.77
C GLU A 66 7.69 0.92 -8.18
N LEU A 67 7.16 -0.31 -8.11
CA LEU A 67 5.72 -0.54 -8.14
C LEU A 67 5.05 0.02 -6.88
N THR A 68 3.76 0.34 -6.96
CA THR A 68 2.94 0.75 -5.80
C THR A 68 3.12 -0.20 -4.61
N LEU A 69 3.05 -1.51 -4.84
CA LEU A 69 3.23 -2.51 -3.79
C LEU A 69 4.66 -2.47 -3.19
N HIS A 70 5.68 -2.23 -4.02
CA HIS A 70 7.06 -2.10 -3.55
C HIS A 70 7.24 -0.85 -2.69
N ALA A 71 6.75 0.30 -3.17
CA ALA A 71 6.81 1.58 -2.45
C ALA A 71 6.09 1.54 -1.10
N LEU A 72 5.05 0.71 -0.96
CA LEU A 72 4.21 0.69 0.24
C LEU A 72 4.50 -0.48 1.19
N ARG A 73 5.01 -1.62 0.69
CA ARG A 73 5.19 -2.86 1.48
C ARG A 73 6.54 -3.53 1.23
N ALA A 74 6.89 -3.79 -0.03
CA ALA A 74 7.97 -4.73 -0.36
C ALA A 74 9.38 -4.14 -0.34
N CYS A 75 9.52 -2.83 -0.15
CA CYS A 75 10.84 -2.21 0.01
C CYS A 75 11.49 -2.62 1.33
N ARG A 76 12.62 -3.35 1.25
CA ARG A 76 13.41 -3.82 2.41
C ARG A 76 13.95 -2.71 3.32
N ILE A 77 14.08 -1.49 2.80
CA ILE A 77 14.67 -0.34 3.52
C ILE A 77 13.63 0.40 4.36
N LEU A 78 12.37 0.36 3.94
CA LEU A 78 11.31 0.75 4.85
C LEU A 78 11.46 -0.14 6.10
N LYS A 79 11.02 0.32 7.27
CA LYS A 79 10.91 -0.52 8.47
C LYS A 79 9.51 -1.18 8.60
N PRO A 80 8.79 -1.59 7.53
CA PRO A 80 7.46 -2.15 7.66
C PRO A 80 7.54 -3.44 8.44
N ALA A 81 8.67 -4.15 8.37
CA ALA A 81 8.93 -5.37 9.11
C ALA A 81 8.67 -5.24 10.62
N ARG A 82 8.73 -4.07 11.26
CA ARG A 82 8.42 -3.98 12.72
C ARG A 82 6.94 -3.70 13.02
N LEU A 83 6.26 -2.92 12.19
CA LEU A 83 4.85 -2.55 12.40
C LEU A 83 3.86 -3.48 11.68
N LEU A 84 4.18 -3.93 10.45
CA LEU A 84 3.43 -5.00 9.79
C LEU A 84 3.62 -6.35 10.48
N ARG A 85 4.70 -6.56 11.27
CA ARG A 85 4.82 -7.75 12.14
C ARG A 85 3.73 -7.84 13.20
N LEU A 86 3.10 -6.71 13.59
CA LEU A 86 1.91 -6.73 14.44
C LEU A 86 0.70 -7.33 13.71
N LEU A 87 0.74 -7.40 12.38
CA LEU A 87 -0.25 -8.03 11.51
C LEU A 87 0.35 -9.31 10.90
N VAL A 88 0.68 -10.30 11.73
CA VAL A 88 1.33 -11.59 11.36
C VAL A 88 0.66 -12.27 10.14
N LYS A 89 -0.63 -12.04 9.91
CA LYS A 89 -1.38 -12.59 8.77
C LYS A 89 -0.93 -12.03 7.41
N VAL A 90 -0.34 -10.84 7.35
CA VAL A 90 -0.02 -10.14 6.10
C VAL A 90 1.33 -10.59 5.49
N THR A 91 2.17 -11.27 6.27
CA THR A 91 3.48 -11.76 5.80
C THR A 91 3.39 -13.03 4.94
N TRP A 92 2.22 -13.67 4.82
CA TRP A 92 2.03 -14.92 4.07
C TRP A 92 1.74 -14.72 2.57
N TYR A 93 1.56 -13.48 2.13
CA TYR A 93 1.18 -13.16 0.75
C TYR A 93 2.39 -12.74 -0.08
N ASP A 94 3.22 -13.73 -0.42
CA ASP A 94 4.32 -13.58 -1.39
C ASP A 94 3.83 -13.92 -2.80
N GLY A 95 4.39 -13.26 -3.82
CA GLY A 95 4.05 -13.49 -5.24
C GLY A 95 2.91 -12.63 -5.81
N ILE A 96 2.32 -11.73 -5.04
CA ILE A 96 1.35 -10.73 -5.56
C ILE A 96 2.13 -9.56 -6.18
N SER A 97 1.80 -9.22 -7.43
CA SER A 97 2.46 -8.12 -8.18
C SER A 97 1.71 -6.78 -8.06
N HIS A 98 0.38 -6.80 -7.97
CA HIS A 98 -0.45 -5.60 -7.97
C HIS A 98 -0.96 -5.24 -6.56
N PHE A 99 -0.94 -3.94 -6.26
CA PHE A 99 -1.36 -3.44 -4.95
C PHE A 99 -2.85 -3.65 -4.67
N PHE A 100 -3.71 -3.57 -5.69
CA PHE A 100 -5.14 -3.80 -5.53
C PHE A 100 -5.45 -5.24 -5.09
N ASP A 101 -4.85 -6.23 -5.76
CA ASP A 101 -5.04 -7.65 -5.42
C ASP A 101 -4.55 -7.94 -3.99
N PHE A 102 -3.43 -7.33 -3.60
CA PHE A 102 -2.94 -7.41 -2.21
C PHE A 102 -3.97 -6.88 -1.21
N MET A 103 -4.63 -5.75 -1.51
CA MET A 103 -5.67 -5.18 -0.64
C MET A 103 -6.94 -6.04 -0.60
N ILE A 104 -7.32 -6.66 -1.71
CA ILE A 104 -8.46 -7.60 -1.77
C ILE A 104 -8.18 -8.83 -0.90
N VAL A 105 -6.99 -9.41 -1.02
CA VAL A 105 -6.58 -10.54 -0.16
C VAL A 105 -6.61 -10.13 1.31
N CYS A 106 -6.05 -8.98 1.67
CA CYS A 106 -6.11 -8.48 3.05
C CYS A 106 -7.55 -8.28 3.53
N PHE A 107 -8.46 -7.79 2.67
CA PHE A 107 -9.86 -7.59 3.03
C PHE A 107 -10.58 -8.90 3.40
N PHE A 108 -10.22 -10.02 2.78
CA PHE A 108 -10.81 -11.32 3.13
C PHE A 108 -10.27 -11.93 4.43
N HIS A 109 -9.08 -11.52 4.86
CA HIS A 109 -8.38 -12.18 5.98
C HIS A 109 -8.22 -11.30 7.22
N LEU A 110 -8.47 -10.00 7.11
CA LEU A 110 -8.36 -9.03 8.20
C LEU A 110 -9.74 -8.53 8.63
N ASN A 111 -9.91 -8.33 9.93
CA ASN A 111 -11.07 -7.62 10.45
C ASN A 111 -10.95 -6.09 10.20
N SER A 112 -12.00 -5.34 10.50
CA SER A 112 -12.05 -3.88 10.24
C SER A 112 -10.94 -3.10 10.96
N MET A 113 -10.58 -3.48 12.18
CA MET A 113 -9.51 -2.84 12.94
C MET A 113 -8.14 -3.14 12.32
N GLU A 114 -7.86 -4.41 12.05
CA GLU A 114 -6.62 -4.87 11.40
C GLU A 114 -6.44 -4.21 10.01
N LEU A 115 -7.50 -4.16 9.21
CA LEU A 115 -7.49 -3.51 7.90
C LEU A 115 -7.26 -2.00 8.01
N GLY A 116 -7.86 -1.35 9.01
CA GLY A 116 -7.61 0.06 9.32
C GLY A 116 -6.15 0.33 9.69
N LEU A 117 -5.58 -0.50 10.57
CA LEU A 117 -4.16 -0.42 10.94
C LEU A 117 -3.24 -0.64 9.73
N LEU A 118 -3.55 -1.61 8.87
CA LEU A 118 -2.81 -1.84 7.63
C LEU A 118 -2.80 -0.56 6.76
N CYS A 119 -3.96 0.06 6.55
CA CYS A 119 -4.06 1.30 5.76
C CYS A 119 -3.19 2.42 6.32
N VAL A 120 -3.17 2.58 7.65
CA VAL A 120 -2.35 3.58 8.36
C VAL A 120 -0.86 3.29 8.17
N VAL A 121 -0.44 2.04 8.30
CA VAL A 121 0.97 1.63 8.11
C VAL A 121 1.42 1.86 6.67
N LEU A 122 0.61 1.50 5.68
CA LEU A 122 0.91 1.73 4.26
C LEU A 122 1.03 3.23 3.95
N TRP A 123 0.15 4.06 4.54
CA TRP A 123 0.24 5.51 4.42
C TRP A 123 1.52 6.07 5.06
N ARG A 124 1.90 5.58 6.24
CA ARG A 124 3.15 5.96 6.90
C ARG A 124 4.37 5.59 6.07
N ASN A 125 4.37 4.42 5.43
CA ASN A 125 5.45 3.99 4.55
C ASN A 125 5.61 4.92 3.34
N TRP A 126 4.49 5.31 2.73
CA TRP A 126 4.48 6.31 1.67
C TRP A 126 5.04 7.66 2.12
N TYR A 127 4.64 8.11 3.31
CA TYR A 127 5.15 9.35 3.90
C TYR A 127 6.67 9.32 4.08
N ILE A 128 7.22 8.24 4.63
CA ILE A 128 8.67 8.04 4.80
C ILE A 128 9.39 8.07 3.45
N ARG A 129 8.87 7.34 2.47
CA ARG A 129 9.41 7.34 1.10
C ARG A 129 9.42 8.73 0.51
N ASN A 130 8.32 9.48 0.64
CA ASN A 130 8.21 10.82 0.07
C ASN A 130 9.14 11.83 0.76
N ALA A 131 9.33 11.73 2.07
CA ALA A 131 10.31 12.55 2.77
C ALA A 131 11.73 12.32 2.23
N TYR A 132 12.09 11.05 1.98
CA TYR A 132 13.38 10.70 1.36
C TYR A 132 13.53 11.26 -0.06
N VAL A 133 12.49 11.14 -0.90
CA VAL A 133 12.54 11.59 -2.31
C VAL A 133 12.60 13.11 -2.43
N HIS A 134 11.86 13.84 -1.58
CA HIS A 134 11.78 15.30 -1.64
C HIS A 134 12.76 16.01 -0.72
N GLY A 135 13.68 15.29 -0.07
CA GLY A 135 14.67 15.87 0.83
C GLY A 135 14.07 16.59 2.03
N CYS A 136 12.81 16.30 2.39
CA CYS A 136 12.24 16.83 3.61
C CYS A 136 12.97 16.14 4.78
N PRO A 137 13.59 16.87 5.72
CA PRO A 137 14.20 16.26 6.88
C PRO A 137 13.15 15.39 7.53
N ILE A 138 13.35 14.07 7.47
CA ILE A 138 12.60 13.17 8.32
C ILE A 138 12.95 13.68 9.70
N ALA A 139 11.98 14.26 10.41
CA ALA A 139 12.11 14.44 11.84
C ALA A 139 12.26 13.03 12.41
N VAL A 140 13.52 12.57 12.47
CA VAL A 140 13.94 11.47 13.31
C VAL A 140 13.89 12.06 14.71
N GLY A 141 12.67 12.17 15.21
CA GLY A 141 12.29 12.82 16.46
C GLY A 141 11.09 12.07 17.01
N LEU A 142 11.31 10.78 17.29
CA LEU A 142 10.49 10.00 18.23
C LEU A 142 11.35 9.55 19.43
N ASP A 143 12.36 10.34 19.78
CA ASP A 143 13.18 10.19 20.99
C ASP A 143 12.93 11.35 21.97
N SER A 144 11.70 11.85 22.06
CA SER A 144 11.30 12.80 23.09
C SER A 144 9.79 12.73 23.34
N PHE A 145 9.37 11.65 23.99
CA PHE A 145 8.23 11.66 24.89
C PHE A 145 8.78 11.33 26.27
N GLU A 146 9.29 12.37 26.94
CA GLU A 146 8.93 12.59 28.35
C GLU A 146 7.47 13.06 28.41
#